data_AF-A0A2G9C9C3-F1
#
_entry.id   AF-A0A2G9C9C3-F1
#
_cell.length_a   1.000
_cell.length_b   1.000
_cell.length_c   1.000
_cell.angle_alpha   90.00
_cell.angle_beta   90.00
_cell.angle_gamma   90.00
#
_symmetry.space_group_name_H-M   'P 1'
#
loop_
_entity.id
_entity.type
_entity.pdbx_description
1 polymer ?
#
loop_
_entity_poly.entity_id
_entity_poly.type
_entity_poly.pdbx_seq_one_letter_code
_entity_poly.pdbx_strand_id
1 'polypeptide(L)'
;MLAQLRAEITAMLRHALATGREVPPALMRTALEALSPADGAPTPGAAARAASAGDPETLSRVHARLAALVAPARPGTLRLMHAARDAGALPLLGPMRNVRWLTLAAFCCLIAFMVVAQSPLIDGPALSSDLLALNGFQQVAVTALLLTAAGLGATFQALFTAQTYVSRATYDPLYDASYWIRIGLGLVSGLMLAVLIPMDSVNNAGSLQRPLLALLGGFSARLTHRVLQRLVDTVDSMFDSDRQQLVEQTRAHAQAEARQSATQTRLALAWQLMGVQGKLLAAAPDDAARQRLSAMLDELLAGAPASGPAAPPDAPGTPAAPGTPGGPGTPGVRDEPGA
;
A
#
# COMPACT_ATOMS: atom_id res chain seq x y z
N MET A 1 -13.19 -32.26 -23.68
CA MET A 1 -11.81 -31.98 -23.21
C MET A 1 -10.82 -31.80 -24.37
N LEU A 2 -10.68 -32.77 -25.30
CA LEU A 2 -9.76 -32.65 -26.44
C LEU A 2 -10.03 -31.47 -27.38
N ALA A 3 -11.30 -31.22 -27.73
CA ALA A 3 -11.71 -30.06 -28.54
C ALA A 3 -11.33 -28.72 -27.87
N GLN A 4 -11.41 -28.67 -26.54
CA GLN A 4 -11.00 -27.50 -25.76
C GLN A 4 -9.47 -27.31 -25.77
N LEU A 5 -8.68 -28.38 -25.60
CA LEU A 5 -7.22 -28.29 -25.71
C LEU A 5 -6.78 -27.80 -27.09
N ARG A 6 -7.38 -28.32 -28.17
CA ARG A 6 -7.07 -27.88 -29.54
C ARG A 6 -7.38 -26.39 -29.75
N ALA A 7 -8.52 -25.92 -29.23
CA ALA A 7 -8.87 -24.50 -29.29
C ALA A 7 -7.88 -23.62 -28.52
N GLU A 8 -7.43 -24.06 -27.33
CA GLU A 8 -6.43 -23.33 -26.53
C GLU A 8 -5.05 -23.30 -27.20
N ILE A 9 -4.58 -24.43 -27.74
CA ILE A 9 -3.30 -24.52 -28.49
C ILE A 9 -3.34 -23.58 -29.70
N THR A 10 -4.45 -23.57 -30.45
CA THR A 10 -4.64 -22.66 -31.60
C THR A 10 -4.56 -21.19 -31.18
N ALA A 11 -5.23 -20.83 -30.08
CA ALA A 11 -5.23 -19.47 -29.57
C ALA A 11 -3.85 -19.01 -29.07
N MET A 12 -3.10 -19.91 -28.41
CA MET A 12 -1.71 -19.66 -28.00
C MET A 12 -0.78 -19.47 -29.19
N LEU A 13 -0.90 -20.32 -30.21
CA LEU A 13 -0.07 -20.27 -31.41
C LEU A 13 -0.27 -18.95 -32.17
N ARG A 14 -1.53 -18.56 -32.40
CA ARG A 14 -1.85 -17.26 -33.02
C ARG A 14 -1.33 -16.10 -32.20
N HIS A 15 -1.44 -16.16 -30.87
CA HIS A 15 -0.93 -15.11 -29.99
C HIS A 15 0.60 -15.01 -30.03
N ALA A 16 1.32 -16.13 -29.96
CA ALA A 16 2.77 -16.17 -30.04
C ALA A 16 3.29 -15.59 -31.38
N LEU A 17 2.62 -15.93 -32.48
CA LEU A 17 2.91 -15.38 -33.81
C LEU A 17 2.59 -13.88 -33.90
N ALA A 18 1.43 -13.44 -33.38
CA ALA A 18 1.02 -12.03 -33.44
C ALA A 18 1.89 -11.12 -32.54
N THR A 19 2.44 -11.65 -31.45
CA THR A 19 3.32 -10.93 -30.53
C THR A 19 4.81 -11.02 -30.92
N GLY A 20 5.13 -11.75 -32.00
CA GLY A 20 6.51 -11.90 -32.49
C GLY A 20 7.39 -12.76 -31.57
N ARG A 21 6.82 -13.63 -30.73
CA ARG A 21 7.62 -14.56 -29.92
C ARG A 21 8.20 -15.66 -30.82
N GLU A 22 9.48 -15.94 -30.65
CA GLU A 22 10.15 -17.05 -31.33
C GLU A 22 9.55 -18.38 -30.86
N VAL A 23 8.74 -19.00 -31.72
CA VAL A 23 8.23 -20.36 -31.47
C VAL A 23 9.24 -21.35 -32.06
N PRO A 24 9.82 -22.25 -31.26
CA PRO A 24 10.73 -23.26 -31.78
C PRO A 24 10.09 -24.05 -32.93
N PRO A 25 10.78 -24.24 -34.07
CA PRO A 25 10.19 -24.85 -35.27
C PRO A 25 9.70 -26.29 -35.03
N ALA A 26 10.35 -27.03 -34.11
CA ALA A 26 9.92 -28.35 -33.68
C ALA A 26 8.58 -28.34 -32.92
N LEU A 27 8.30 -27.26 -32.15
CA LEU A 27 7.02 -27.10 -31.45
C LEU A 27 5.92 -26.63 -32.41
N MET A 28 6.25 -25.77 -33.37
CA MET A 28 5.32 -25.36 -34.42
C MET A 28 4.84 -26.56 -35.23
N ARG A 29 5.78 -27.43 -35.65
CA ARG A 29 5.48 -28.63 -36.43
C ARG A 29 4.61 -29.62 -35.66
N THR A 30 4.96 -29.91 -34.40
CA THR A 30 4.17 -30.84 -33.56
C THR A 30 2.79 -30.28 -33.24
N ALA A 31 2.65 -28.97 -33.04
CA ALA A 31 1.35 -28.32 -32.88
C ALA A 31 0.49 -28.41 -34.15
N LEU A 32 1.06 -28.12 -35.33
CA LEU A 32 0.34 -28.22 -36.61
C LEU A 32 -0.09 -29.66 -36.92
N GLU A 33 0.79 -30.63 -36.68
CA GLU A 33 0.48 -32.05 -36.85
C GLU A 33 -0.66 -32.47 -35.91
N ALA A 34 -0.66 -32.01 -34.65
CA ALA A 34 -1.70 -32.32 -33.68
C ALA A 34 -3.06 -31.61 -33.91
N LEU A 35 -3.03 -30.51 -34.66
CA LEU A 35 -4.20 -29.69 -35.04
C LEU A 35 -4.82 -30.13 -36.39
N SER A 36 -4.08 -30.87 -37.22
CA SER A 36 -4.58 -31.34 -38.51
C SER A 36 -5.83 -32.22 -38.32
N PRO A 37 -6.93 -31.96 -39.04
CA PRO A 37 -8.05 -32.89 -39.09
C PRO A 37 -7.54 -34.23 -39.63
N ALA A 38 -8.04 -35.34 -39.07
CA ALA A 38 -7.71 -36.70 -39.52
C ALA A 38 -8.44 -37.05 -40.83
N ASP A 39 -8.52 -36.09 -41.77
CA ASP A 39 -9.14 -36.26 -43.08
C ASP A 39 -8.06 -36.62 -44.09
N GLY A 40 -7.74 -37.91 -44.17
CA GLY A 40 -6.84 -38.43 -45.18
C GLY A 40 -6.73 -39.94 -45.11
N ALA A 41 -7.12 -40.60 -46.20
CA ALA A 41 -7.08 -42.05 -46.38
C ALA A 41 -5.76 -42.67 -45.88
N PRO A 42 -5.81 -43.85 -45.24
CA PRO A 42 -4.65 -44.46 -44.62
C PRO A 42 -3.61 -44.84 -45.67
N THR A 43 -2.58 -44.01 -45.83
CA THR A 43 -1.30 -44.50 -46.33
C THR A 43 -0.66 -45.34 -45.21
N PRO A 44 -0.11 -46.54 -45.48
CA PRO A 44 0.34 -47.48 -44.46
C PRO A 44 1.37 -46.91 -43.45
N GLY A 45 2.11 -45.86 -43.83
CA GLY A 45 3.04 -45.14 -42.95
C GLY A 45 2.47 -43.90 -42.24
N ALA A 46 1.30 -43.41 -42.67
CA ALA A 46 0.63 -42.25 -42.07
C ALA A 46 -0.29 -42.65 -40.91
N ALA A 47 -0.82 -43.87 -40.89
CA ALA A 47 -1.69 -44.35 -39.81
C ALA A 47 -1.00 -44.35 -38.43
N ALA A 48 0.28 -44.74 -38.36
CA ALA A 48 1.06 -44.69 -37.12
C ALA A 48 1.37 -43.25 -36.66
N ARG A 49 1.59 -42.32 -37.60
CA ARG A 49 1.83 -40.89 -37.31
C ARG A 49 0.53 -40.12 -36.98
N ALA A 50 -0.58 -40.48 -37.63
CA ALA A 50 -1.89 -39.93 -37.36
C ALA A 50 -2.44 -40.39 -36.00
N ALA A 51 -2.15 -41.64 -35.61
CA ALA A 51 -2.46 -42.13 -34.26
C ALA A 51 -1.76 -41.31 -33.17
N SER A 52 -0.50 -40.89 -33.39
CA SER A 52 0.23 -40.01 -32.45
C SER A 52 -0.17 -38.54 -32.49
N ALA A 53 -0.72 -38.06 -33.62
CA ALA A 53 -1.18 -36.68 -33.80
C ALA A 53 -2.51 -36.39 -33.07
N GLY A 54 -3.32 -37.42 -32.80
CA GLY A 54 -4.54 -37.32 -32.01
C GLY A 54 -4.36 -37.67 -30.53
N ASP A 55 -3.15 -38.05 -30.10
CA ASP A 55 -2.92 -38.63 -28.78
C ASP A 55 -3.09 -37.56 -27.67
N PRO A 56 -3.96 -37.78 -26.66
CA PRO A 56 -4.12 -36.86 -25.52
C PRO A 56 -2.79 -36.48 -24.85
N GLU A 57 -1.80 -37.37 -24.84
CA GLU A 57 -0.49 -37.09 -24.23
C GLU A 57 0.37 -36.11 -25.03
N THR A 58 0.31 -36.16 -26.36
CA THR A 58 1.08 -35.25 -27.21
C THR A 58 0.46 -33.85 -27.16
N LEU A 59 -0.87 -33.78 -27.20
CA LEU A 59 -1.64 -32.54 -27.02
C LEU A 59 -1.37 -31.87 -25.65
N SER A 60 -1.30 -32.63 -24.56
CA SER A 60 -1.03 -32.06 -23.23
C SER A 60 0.41 -31.56 -23.09
N ARG A 61 1.40 -32.27 -23.65
CA ARG A 61 2.81 -31.83 -23.67
C ARG A 61 3.02 -30.57 -24.51
N VAL A 62 2.37 -30.50 -25.66
CA VAL A 62 2.40 -29.31 -26.54
C VAL A 62 1.73 -28.12 -25.84
N HIS A 63 0.56 -28.34 -25.22
CA HIS A 63 -0.13 -27.32 -24.42
C HIS A 63 0.74 -26.78 -23.28
N ALA A 64 1.38 -27.65 -22.48
CA ALA A 64 2.22 -27.24 -21.37
C ALA A 64 3.44 -26.40 -21.82
N ARG A 65 4.09 -26.79 -22.93
CA ARG A 65 5.23 -26.05 -23.49
C ARG A 65 4.82 -24.69 -24.08
N LEU A 66 3.69 -24.63 -24.77
CA LEU A 66 3.14 -23.37 -25.29
C LEU A 66 2.68 -22.45 -24.14
N ALA A 67 2.08 -23.00 -23.09
CA ALA A 67 1.68 -22.23 -21.91
C ALA A 67 2.89 -21.58 -21.21
N ALA A 68 4.00 -22.29 -21.11
CA ALA A 68 5.26 -21.74 -20.60
C ALA A 68 5.83 -20.64 -21.51
N LEU A 69 5.81 -20.85 -22.83
CA LEU A 69 6.26 -19.86 -23.81
C LEU A 69 5.38 -18.61 -23.89
N VAL A 70 4.10 -18.72 -23.49
CA VAL A 70 3.11 -17.66 -23.56
C VAL A 70 2.94 -16.94 -22.20
N ALA A 71 3.63 -17.39 -21.14
CA ALA A 71 3.68 -16.69 -19.85
C ALA A 71 4.15 -15.22 -20.04
N PRO A 72 3.51 -14.23 -19.39
CA PRO A 72 2.49 -14.32 -18.32
C PRO A 72 1.03 -14.45 -18.80
N ALA A 73 0.76 -14.57 -20.10
CA ALA A 73 -0.60 -14.66 -20.63
C ALA A 73 -1.21 -16.06 -20.38
N ARG A 74 -2.48 -16.10 -19.95
CA ARG A 74 -3.15 -17.35 -19.60
C ARG A 74 -3.84 -18.00 -20.81
N PRO A 75 -3.72 -19.33 -20.98
CA PRO A 75 -4.39 -20.13 -22.04
C PRO A 75 -5.87 -19.80 -22.24
N GLY A 76 -6.64 -19.82 -21.15
CA GLY A 76 -8.09 -19.64 -21.18
C GLY A 76 -8.48 -18.22 -21.57
N THR A 77 -7.73 -17.22 -21.11
CA THR A 77 -7.95 -15.81 -21.45
C THR A 77 -7.71 -15.56 -22.93
N LEU A 78 -6.66 -16.15 -23.52
CA LEU A 78 -6.39 -16.05 -24.95
C LEU A 78 -7.47 -16.70 -25.81
N ARG A 79 -7.99 -17.86 -25.37
CA ARG A 79 -9.11 -18.53 -26.05
C ARG A 79 -10.36 -17.65 -26.03
N LEU A 80 -10.70 -17.06 -24.87
CA LEU A 80 -11.81 -16.12 -24.73
C LEU A 80 -11.63 -14.88 -25.62
N MET A 81 -10.40 -14.35 -25.69
CA MET A 81 -10.06 -13.21 -26.55
C MET A 81 -10.23 -13.53 -28.04
N HIS A 82 -9.76 -14.69 -28.49
CA HIS A 82 -9.89 -15.11 -29.89
C HIS A 82 -11.32 -15.48 -30.26
N ALA A 83 -12.04 -16.20 -29.40
CA ALA A 83 -13.42 -16.59 -29.64
C ALA A 83 -14.36 -15.39 -29.87
N ALA A 84 -14.16 -14.28 -29.16
CA ALA A 84 -14.96 -13.08 -29.43
C ALA A 84 -14.42 -12.20 -30.56
N ARG A 85 -13.16 -12.36 -30.96
CA ARG A 85 -12.64 -11.72 -32.19
C ARG A 85 -13.28 -12.34 -33.43
N ASP A 86 -13.49 -13.65 -33.41
CA ASP A 86 -14.09 -14.41 -34.51
C ASP A 86 -15.64 -14.28 -34.55
N ALA A 87 -16.29 -13.91 -33.44
CA ALA A 87 -17.76 -13.82 -33.34
C ALA A 87 -18.39 -12.50 -33.82
N GLY A 88 -17.61 -11.50 -34.26
CA GLY A 88 -18.12 -10.27 -34.89
C GLY A 88 -19.05 -9.38 -34.02
N ALA A 89 -19.27 -9.70 -32.75
CA ALA A 89 -20.21 -8.99 -31.89
C ALA A 89 -19.56 -7.74 -31.28
N LEU A 90 -19.94 -6.56 -31.79
CA LEU A 90 -19.66 -5.19 -31.30
C LEU A 90 -18.22 -4.96 -30.78
N PRO A 91 -17.33 -4.36 -31.60
CA PRO A 91 -15.88 -4.36 -31.40
C PRO A 91 -15.36 -3.46 -30.27
N LEU A 92 -16.22 -2.73 -29.56
CA LEU A 92 -15.75 -1.60 -28.75
C LEU A 92 -15.27 -1.99 -27.34
N LEU A 93 -15.68 -3.14 -26.78
CA LEU A 93 -15.43 -3.45 -25.35
C LEU A 93 -15.00 -4.88 -25.00
N GLY A 94 -14.71 -5.70 -26.00
CA GLY A 94 -14.10 -7.02 -25.82
C GLY A 94 -15.04 -8.15 -25.35
N PRO A 95 -14.55 -9.40 -25.40
CA PRO A 95 -15.30 -10.65 -25.17
C PRO A 95 -16.06 -10.77 -23.84
N MET A 96 -15.66 -10.00 -22.84
CA MET A 96 -15.79 -10.42 -21.45
C MET A 96 -17.03 -9.76 -20.83
N ARG A 97 -17.96 -10.61 -20.35
CA ARG A 97 -19.26 -10.18 -19.81
C ARG A 97 -19.12 -9.12 -18.72
N ASN A 98 -18.14 -9.23 -17.84
CA ASN A 98 -17.98 -8.30 -16.71
C ASN A 98 -17.43 -6.94 -17.12
N VAL A 99 -16.55 -6.87 -18.13
CA VAL A 99 -16.07 -5.59 -18.65
C VAL A 99 -17.24 -4.79 -19.23
N ARG A 100 -18.19 -5.46 -19.89
CA ARG A 100 -19.42 -4.84 -20.38
C ARG A 100 -20.29 -4.30 -19.24
N TRP A 101 -20.50 -5.08 -18.18
CA TRP A 101 -21.26 -4.64 -17.01
C TRP A 101 -20.60 -3.47 -16.27
N LEU A 102 -19.26 -3.49 -16.14
CA LEU A 102 -18.51 -2.38 -15.54
C LEU A 102 -18.65 -1.09 -16.36
N THR A 103 -18.61 -1.21 -17.68
CA THR A 103 -18.76 -0.06 -18.57
C THR A 103 -20.19 0.46 -18.54
N LEU A 104 -21.19 -0.42 -18.52
CA LEU A 104 -22.59 -0.03 -18.32
C LEU A 104 -22.77 0.69 -16.98
N ALA A 105 -22.13 0.19 -15.92
CA ALA A 105 -22.14 0.86 -14.61
C ALA A 105 -21.48 2.25 -14.65
N ALA A 106 -20.35 2.39 -15.36
CA ALA A 106 -19.69 3.69 -15.56
C ALA A 106 -20.57 4.67 -16.33
N PHE A 107 -21.19 4.24 -17.43
CA PHE A 107 -22.15 5.07 -18.18
C PHE A 107 -23.38 5.41 -17.36
N CYS A 108 -23.92 4.46 -16.58
CA CYS A 108 -25.04 4.70 -15.68
C CYS A 108 -24.68 5.75 -14.62
N CYS A 109 -23.48 5.66 -14.02
CA CYS A 109 -23.02 6.62 -13.03
C CYS A 109 -22.76 8.00 -13.64
N LEU A 110 -22.23 8.06 -14.86
CA LEU A 110 -22.07 9.30 -15.62
C LEU A 110 -23.40 9.97 -15.94
N ILE A 111 -24.38 9.20 -16.41
CA ILE A 111 -25.73 9.71 -16.68
C ILE A 111 -26.38 10.18 -15.38
N ALA A 112 -26.28 9.41 -14.31
CA ALA A 112 -26.80 9.79 -12.99
C ALA A 112 -26.14 11.09 -12.48
N PHE A 113 -24.83 11.21 -12.60
CA PHE A 113 -24.11 12.44 -12.24
C PHE A 113 -24.59 13.63 -13.07
N MET A 114 -24.75 13.47 -14.39
CA MET A 114 -25.24 14.51 -15.28
C MET A 114 -26.66 14.95 -14.93
N VAL A 115 -27.57 13.99 -14.69
CA VAL A 115 -28.97 14.26 -14.33
C VAL A 115 -29.05 14.98 -12.98
N VAL A 116 -28.29 14.51 -11.99
CA VAL A 116 -28.28 15.13 -10.67
C VAL A 116 -27.67 16.53 -10.74
N ALA A 117 -26.56 16.72 -11.48
CA ALA A 117 -25.88 18.02 -11.63
C ALA A 117 -26.75 19.11 -12.26
N GLN A 118 -27.79 18.75 -13.01
CA GLN A 118 -28.76 19.72 -13.56
C GLN A 118 -29.86 20.12 -12.58
N SER A 119 -29.90 19.52 -11.39
CA SER A 119 -30.92 19.82 -10.39
C SER A 119 -30.80 21.27 -9.88
N PRO A 120 -31.90 22.05 -9.85
CA PRO A 120 -31.89 23.41 -9.32
C PRO A 120 -31.64 23.48 -7.82
N LEU A 121 -31.56 22.34 -7.12
CA LEU A 121 -31.17 22.27 -5.71
C LEU A 121 -29.65 22.39 -5.51
N ILE A 122 -28.88 22.35 -6.60
CA ILE A 122 -27.41 22.33 -6.61
C ILE A 122 -26.91 23.71 -7.00
N ASP A 123 -27.08 24.65 -6.08
CA ASP A 123 -26.56 26.00 -6.25
C ASP A 123 -25.11 26.10 -5.77
N GLY A 124 -24.35 27.06 -6.32
CA GLY A 124 -22.98 27.34 -5.90
C GLY A 124 -22.77 27.45 -4.38
N PRO A 125 -23.64 28.16 -3.63
CA PRO A 125 -23.56 28.26 -2.18
C PRO A 125 -23.78 26.91 -1.48
N ALA A 126 -24.68 26.08 -1.99
CA ALA A 126 -25.03 24.77 -1.43
C ALA A 126 -23.85 23.80 -1.43
N LEU A 127 -22.98 23.90 -2.45
CA LEU A 127 -21.78 23.08 -2.56
C LEU A 127 -20.64 23.56 -1.66
N SER A 128 -20.58 24.85 -1.34
CA SER A 128 -19.60 25.40 -0.40
C SER A 128 -20.00 25.25 1.07
N SER A 129 -21.30 25.30 1.37
CA SER A 129 -21.80 25.17 2.73
C SER A 129 -21.58 23.77 3.31
N ASP A 130 -21.33 23.65 4.61
CA ASP A 130 -21.17 22.36 5.27
C ASP A 130 -22.41 21.46 5.07
N LEU A 131 -22.20 20.18 4.77
CA LEU A 131 -23.28 19.23 4.43
C LEU A 131 -24.30 19.11 5.56
N LEU A 132 -23.87 19.25 6.82
CA LEU A 132 -24.74 19.20 8.00
C LEU A 132 -25.53 20.50 8.22
N ALA A 133 -25.13 21.61 7.57
CA ALA A 133 -25.84 22.88 7.65
C ALA A 133 -26.95 23.03 6.59
N LEU A 134 -26.99 22.15 5.60
CA LEU A 134 -28.04 22.13 4.58
C LEU A 134 -29.34 21.49 5.13
N ASN A 135 -30.49 21.99 4.70
CA ASN A 135 -31.80 21.48 5.13
C ASN A 135 -32.48 20.61 4.07
N GLY A 136 -33.15 19.54 4.52
CA GLY A 136 -34.15 18.79 3.75
C GLY A 136 -33.65 18.17 2.44
N PHE A 137 -34.38 18.40 1.35
CA PHE A 137 -34.11 17.82 0.03
C PHE A 137 -32.78 18.27 -0.59
N GLN A 138 -32.26 19.43 -0.17
CA GLN A 138 -31.01 19.97 -0.69
C GLN A 138 -29.80 19.13 -0.25
N GLN A 139 -29.79 18.70 1.01
CA GLN A 139 -28.75 17.79 1.53
C GLN A 139 -28.74 16.47 0.73
N VAL A 140 -29.91 15.89 0.48
CA VAL A 140 -30.05 14.66 -0.30
C VAL A 140 -29.54 14.85 -1.73
N ALA A 141 -29.85 15.98 -2.37
CA ALA A 141 -29.38 16.28 -3.72
C ALA A 141 -27.85 16.44 -3.78
N VAL A 142 -27.24 17.17 -2.83
CA VAL A 142 -25.78 17.33 -2.77
C VAL A 142 -25.11 16.00 -2.45
N THR A 143 -25.61 15.22 -1.49
CA THR A 143 -25.06 13.88 -1.19
C THR A 143 -25.21 12.94 -2.38
N ALA A 144 -26.33 12.97 -3.11
CA ALA A 144 -26.51 12.19 -4.33
C ALA A 144 -25.53 12.61 -5.44
N LEU A 145 -25.24 13.91 -5.57
CA LEU A 145 -24.20 14.42 -6.48
C LEU A 145 -22.82 13.89 -6.09
N LEU A 146 -22.45 13.96 -4.81
CA LEU A 146 -21.17 13.46 -4.32
C LEU A 146 -21.06 11.93 -4.47
N LEU A 147 -22.17 11.22 -4.24
CA LEU A 147 -22.23 9.76 -4.39
C LEU A 147 -22.04 9.33 -5.84
N THR A 148 -22.67 10.04 -6.79
CA THR A 148 -22.51 9.79 -8.23
C THR A 148 -21.11 10.19 -8.72
N ALA A 149 -20.52 11.27 -8.19
CA ALA A 149 -19.13 11.64 -8.46
C ALA A 149 -18.14 10.57 -7.94
N ALA A 150 -18.34 10.08 -6.71
CA ALA A 150 -17.54 9.01 -6.13
C ALA A 150 -17.69 7.69 -6.90
N GLY A 151 -18.92 7.34 -7.27
CA GLY A 151 -19.21 6.17 -8.10
C GLY A 151 -18.57 6.24 -9.49
N LEU A 152 -18.51 7.42 -10.10
CA LEU A 152 -17.83 7.64 -11.37
C LEU A 152 -16.32 7.41 -11.23
N GLY A 153 -15.69 7.95 -10.20
CA GLY A 153 -14.28 7.67 -9.88
C GLY A 153 -14.01 6.18 -9.66
N ALA A 154 -14.86 5.51 -8.88
CA ALA A 154 -14.70 4.10 -8.52
C ALA A 154 -14.90 3.14 -9.71
N THR A 155 -15.89 3.43 -10.56
CA THR A 155 -16.12 2.66 -11.79
C THR A 155 -14.99 2.84 -12.80
N PHE A 156 -14.42 4.05 -12.93
CA PHE A 156 -13.23 4.27 -13.75
C PHE A 156 -12.00 3.51 -13.24
N GLN A 157 -11.77 3.49 -11.92
CA GLN A 157 -10.68 2.72 -11.30
C GLN A 157 -10.81 1.23 -11.63
N ALA A 158 -12.01 0.69 -11.47
CA ALA A 158 -12.28 -0.72 -11.71
C ALA A 158 -12.14 -1.06 -13.20
N LEU A 159 -12.60 -0.17 -14.09
CA LEU A 159 -12.48 -0.35 -15.54
C LEU A 159 -11.02 -0.28 -16.01
N PHE A 160 -10.23 0.66 -15.50
CA PHE A 160 -8.80 0.76 -15.80
C PHE A 160 -8.04 -0.48 -15.34
N THR A 161 -8.39 -0.99 -14.15
CA THR A 161 -7.85 -2.25 -13.63
C THR A 161 -8.21 -3.42 -14.54
N ALA A 162 -9.49 -3.55 -14.92
CA ALA A 162 -9.96 -4.61 -15.79
C ALA A 162 -9.27 -4.55 -17.17
N GLN A 163 -9.18 -3.36 -17.77
CA GLN A 163 -8.49 -3.15 -19.04
C GLN A 163 -7.01 -3.50 -18.96
N THR A 164 -6.33 -3.21 -17.84
CA THR A 164 -4.93 -3.60 -17.63
C THR A 164 -4.77 -5.12 -17.58
N TYR A 165 -5.68 -5.84 -16.92
CA TYR A 165 -5.64 -7.32 -16.89
C TYR A 165 -5.98 -7.95 -18.23
N VAL A 166 -6.92 -7.34 -18.98
CA VAL A 166 -7.30 -7.80 -20.33
C VAL A 166 -6.18 -7.55 -21.33
N SER A 167 -5.55 -6.37 -21.32
CA SER A 167 -4.42 -6.04 -22.21
C SER A 167 -3.19 -6.92 -21.95
N ARG A 168 -2.98 -7.33 -20.69
CA ARG A 168 -1.92 -8.29 -20.31
C ARG A 168 -2.31 -9.76 -20.53
N ALA A 169 -3.51 -10.04 -21.04
CA ALA A 169 -4.06 -11.39 -21.20
C ALA A 169 -3.97 -12.25 -19.92
N THR A 170 -4.02 -11.61 -18.74
CA THR A 170 -3.97 -12.27 -17.42
C THR A 170 -5.34 -12.27 -16.71
N TYR A 171 -6.36 -11.68 -17.33
CA TYR A 171 -7.72 -11.64 -16.79
C TYR A 171 -8.27 -13.04 -16.46
N ASP A 172 -8.85 -13.16 -15.27
CA ASP A 172 -9.47 -14.38 -14.76
C ASP A 172 -10.90 -14.06 -14.27
N PRO A 173 -11.95 -14.68 -14.86
CA PRO A 173 -13.33 -14.49 -14.47
C PRO A 173 -13.62 -14.84 -12.99
N LEU A 174 -12.78 -15.64 -12.34
CA LEU A 174 -13.02 -16.01 -10.94
C LEU A 174 -12.98 -14.79 -10.00
N TYR A 175 -12.28 -13.72 -10.40
CA TYR A 175 -12.13 -12.49 -9.62
C TYR A 175 -13.15 -11.40 -9.97
N ASP A 176 -14.24 -11.74 -10.65
CA ASP A 176 -15.27 -10.77 -11.05
C ASP A 176 -15.87 -10.01 -9.87
N ALA A 177 -16.13 -10.71 -8.76
CA ALA A 177 -16.61 -10.11 -7.52
C ALA A 177 -15.63 -9.09 -6.94
N SER A 178 -14.32 -9.29 -7.13
CA SER A 178 -13.29 -8.38 -6.63
C SER A 178 -13.36 -6.99 -7.27
N TYR A 179 -13.81 -6.88 -8.53
CA TYR A 179 -14.00 -5.57 -9.16
C TYR A 179 -15.19 -4.81 -8.57
N TRP A 180 -16.29 -5.50 -8.27
CA TRP A 180 -17.46 -4.90 -7.62
C TRP A 180 -17.17 -4.47 -6.17
N ILE A 181 -16.40 -5.27 -5.43
CA ILE A 181 -15.94 -4.92 -4.08
C ILE A 181 -15.08 -3.65 -4.13
N ARG A 182 -14.18 -3.52 -5.12
CA ARG A 182 -13.39 -2.29 -5.32
C ARG A 182 -14.24 -1.07 -5.62
N ILE A 183 -15.31 -1.23 -6.42
CA ILE A 183 -16.25 -0.13 -6.67
C ILE A 183 -16.91 0.31 -5.37
N GLY A 184 -17.38 -0.64 -4.55
CA GLY A 184 -17.97 -0.33 -3.23
C GLY A 184 -16.99 0.41 -2.31
N LEU A 185 -15.75 -0.05 -2.24
CA LEU A 185 -14.71 0.61 -1.43
C LEU A 185 -14.37 2.01 -1.94
N GLY A 186 -14.27 2.19 -3.26
CA GLY A 186 -14.06 3.50 -3.88
C GLY A 186 -15.22 4.47 -3.61
N LEU A 187 -16.45 4.00 -3.63
CA LEU A 187 -17.63 4.82 -3.37
C LEU A 187 -17.67 5.33 -1.92
N VAL A 188 -17.42 4.44 -0.94
CA VAL A 188 -17.30 4.84 0.48
C VAL A 188 -16.14 5.81 0.68
N SER A 189 -15.00 5.52 0.06
CA SER A 189 -13.82 6.38 0.06
C SER A 189 -14.12 7.80 -0.43
N GLY A 190 -14.71 7.91 -1.63
CA GLY A 190 -15.00 9.20 -2.26
C GLY A 190 -15.95 10.02 -1.41
N LEU A 191 -16.97 9.38 -0.85
CA LEU A 191 -17.90 10.05 0.05
C LEU A 191 -17.21 10.53 1.33
N MET A 192 -16.40 9.68 1.97
CA MET A 192 -15.63 10.06 3.15
C MET A 192 -14.69 11.24 2.86
N LEU A 193 -13.95 11.21 1.75
CA LEU A 193 -13.02 12.28 1.40
C LEU A 193 -13.73 13.63 1.17
N ALA A 194 -14.90 13.61 0.55
CA ALA A 194 -15.70 14.80 0.30
C ALA A 194 -16.40 15.37 1.56
N VAL A 195 -16.62 14.53 2.58
CA VAL A 195 -17.24 14.93 3.86
C VAL A 195 -16.19 15.38 4.87
N LEU A 196 -15.03 14.72 4.95
CA LEU A 196 -14.04 14.94 6.00
C LEU A 196 -13.08 16.11 5.72
N ILE A 197 -12.89 16.51 4.46
CA ILE A 197 -11.98 17.62 4.11
C ILE A 197 -12.73 18.96 4.23
N PRO A 198 -12.34 19.84 5.16
CA PRO A 198 -12.92 21.18 5.25
C PRO A 198 -12.46 22.03 4.07
N MET A 199 -13.43 22.59 3.34
CA MET A 199 -13.17 23.36 2.11
C MET A 199 -12.52 24.74 2.38
N ASP A 200 -12.48 25.17 3.65
CA ASP A 200 -11.93 26.46 4.07
C ASP A 200 -10.41 26.57 3.88
N SER A 201 -9.73 25.44 3.68
CA SER A 201 -8.27 25.36 3.59
C SER A 201 -7.71 25.43 2.15
N VAL A 202 -8.57 25.43 1.13
CA VAL A 202 -8.16 25.45 -0.29
C VAL A 202 -8.75 26.68 -0.98
N ASN A 203 -7.99 27.79 -0.94
CA ASN A 203 -8.34 29.06 -1.57
C ASN A 203 -8.84 28.90 -3.03
N ASN A 204 -9.94 29.59 -3.34
CA ASN A 204 -10.40 30.04 -4.67
C ASN A 204 -10.74 29.01 -5.76
N ALA A 205 -10.69 27.70 -5.54
CA ALA A 205 -11.39 26.80 -6.47
C ALA A 205 -12.88 26.75 -6.10
N GLY A 206 -13.77 27.11 -7.03
CA GLY A 206 -15.19 27.29 -6.75
C GLY A 206 -15.94 26.03 -6.29
N SER A 207 -17.27 26.11 -6.28
CA SER A 207 -18.22 25.06 -5.86
C SER A 207 -17.91 23.63 -6.37
N LEU A 208 -17.12 23.46 -7.45
CA LEU A 208 -16.72 22.16 -7.99
C LEU A 208 -15.70 21.35 -7.16
N GLN A 209 -15.06 21.93 -6.13
CA GLN A 209 -14.02 21.24 -5.37
C GLN A 209 -14.53 19.95 -4.69
N ARG A 210 -15.73 19.96 -4.09
CA ARG A 210 -16.26 18.78 -3.40
C ARG A 210 -16.56 17.60 -4.33
N PRO A 211 -17.27 17.78 -5.46
CA PRO A 211 -17.40 16.72 -6.46
C PRO A 211 -16.06 16.20 -6.98
N LEU A 212 -15.05 17.07 -7.16
CA LEU A 212 -13.72 16.65 -7.57
C LEU A 212 -13.02 15.80 -6.51
N LEU A 213 -13.11 16.17 -5.23
CA LEU A 213 -12.61 15.36 -4.11
C LEU A 213 -13.33 14.01 -4.02
N ALA A 214 -14.65 13.99 -4.21
CA ALA A 214 -15.43 12.76 -4.26
C ALA A 214 -14.97 11.85 -5.40
N LEU A 215 -14.77 12.40 -6.60
CA LEU A 215 -14.28 11.67 -7.77
C LEU A 215 -12.86 11.13 -7.53
N LEU A 216 -11.96 11.94 -6.97
CA LEU A 216 -10.59 11.56 -6.68
C LEU A 216 -10.51 10.45 -5.62
N GLY A 217 -11.32 10.55 -4.57
CA GLY A 217 -11.46 9.51 -3.56
C GLY A 217 -12.11 8.24 -4.13
N GLY A 218 -13.06 8.38 -5.03
CA GLY A 218 -13.64 7.29 -5.82
C GLY A 218 -12.60 6.53 -6.61
N PHE A 219 -11.73 7.25 -7.32
CA PHE A 219 -10.72 6.68 -8.19
C PHE A 219 -9.54 6.03 -7.43
N SER A 220 -9.25 6.47 -6.21
CA SER A 220 -8.04 6.08 -5.51
C SER A 220 -8.32 5.39 -4.17
N ALA A 221 -8.64 4.10 -4.23
CA ALA A 221 -8.73 3.24 -3.03
C ALA A 221 -7.45 3.28 -2.15
N ARG A 222 -6.28 3.57 -2.76
CA ARG A 222 -5.00 3.71 -2.04
C ARG A 222 -4.81 5.09 -1.39
N LEU A 223 -5.47 6.12 -1.90
CA LEU A 223 -5.46 7.44 -1.25
C LEU A 223 -6.36 7.40 -0.01
N THR A 224 -7.50 6.71 -0.10
CA THR A 224 -8.43 6.50 1.03
C THR A 224 -7.74 5.85 2.20
N HIS A 225 -7.09 4.71 1.98
CA HIS A 225 -6.46 3.97 3.06
C HIS A 225 -5.39 4.84 3.72
N ARG A 226 -4.68 5.68 2.96
CA ARG A 226 -3.70 6.62 3.52
C ARG A 226 -4.35 7.75 4.31
N VAL A 227 -5.46 8.32 3.86
CA VAL A 227 -6.18 9.37 4.58
C VAL A 227 -6.81 8.80 5.86
N LEU A 228 -7.49 7.66 5.76
CA LEU A 228 -8.09 6.99 6.93
C LEU A 228 -7.03 6.56 7.92
N GLN A 229 -5.93 5.95 7.45
CA GLN A 229 -4.81 5.58 8.31
C GLN A 229 -4.22 6.81 8.97
N ARG A 230 -4.00 7.90 8.23
CA ARG A 230 -3.46 9.14 8.81
C ARG A 230 -4.39 9.76 9.85
N LEU A 231 -5.71 9.69 9.66
CA LEU A 231 -6.69 10.12 10.66
C LEU A 231 -6.65 9.24 11.91
N VAL A 232 -6.60 7.91 11.73
CA VAL A 232 -6.44 6.96 12.83
C VAL A 232 -5.13 7.21 13.56
N ASP A 233 -4.01 7.33 12.86
CA ASP A 233 -2.69 7.61 13.42
C ASP A 233 -2.67 8.97 14.14
N THR A 234 -3.41 9.97 13.64
CA THR A 234 -3.53 11.28 14.31
C THR A 234 -4.33 11.15 15.62
N VAL A 235 -5.45 10.44 15.60
CA VAL A 235 -6.25 10.16 16.79
C VAL A 235 -5.44 9.31 17.79
N ASP A 236 -4.74 8.29 17.31
CA ASP A 236 -3.87 7.43 18.12
C ASP A 236 -2.72 8.25 18.72
N SER A 237 -2.13 9.18 17.95
CA SER A 237 -1.09 10.09 18.46
C SER A 237 -1.61 11.05 19.54
N MET A 238 -2.87 11.48 19.47
CA MET A 238 -3.49 12.29 20.54
C MET A 238 -3.64 11.45 21.82
N PHE A 239 -4.10 10.21 21.70
CA PHE A 239 -4.22 9.30 22.84
C PHE A 239 -2.87 8.84 23.40
N ASP A 240 -1.86 8.64 22.56
CA ASP A 240 -0.51 8.26 23.00
C ASP A 240 0.21 9.43 23.66
N SER A 241 -0.01 10.66 23.18
CA SER A 241 0.51 11.89 23.81
C SER A 241 0.01 12.04 25.25
N ASP A 242 -1.28 11.83 25.50
CA ASP A 242 -1.87 11.92 26.84
C ASP A 242 -1.28 10.86 27.79
N ARG A 243 -1.02 9.63 27.30
CA ARG A 243 -0.41 8.56 28.10
C ARG A 243 1.06 8.81 28.38
N GLN A 244 1.81 9.30 27.39
CA GLN A 244 3.21 9.68 27.57
C GLN A 244 3.34 10.83 28.57
N GLN A 245 2.48 11.84 28.50
CA GLN A 245 2.45 12.95 29.47
C GLN A 245 2.18 12.47 30.90
N LEU A 246 1.24 11.54 31.10
CA LEU A 246 0.97 10.97 32.43
C LEU A 246 2.15 10.16 32.98
N VAL A 247 2.85 9.41 32.13
CA VAL A 247 4.05 8.64 32.52
C VAL A 247 5.22 9.58 32.85
N GLU A 248 5.41 10.65 32.09
CA GLU A 248 6.43 11.66 32.35
C GLU A 248 6.14 12.44 33.63
N GLN A 249 4.88 12.83 33.87
CA GLN A 249 4.47 13.46 35.12
C GLN A 249 4.67 12.52 36.33
N THR A 250 4.29 11.24 36.21
CA THR A 250 4.49 10.25 37.28
C THR A 250 5.99 10.01 37.56
N ARG A 251 6.82 9.93 36.51
CA ARG A 251 8.28 9.79 36.65
C ARG A 251 8.92 11.03 37.25
N ALA A 252 8.49 12.23 36.86
CA ALA A 252 8.97 13.48 37.42
C ALA A 252 8.65 13.59 38.91
N HIS A 253 7.43 13.21 39.31
CA HIS A 253 7.03 13.13 40.72
C HIS A 253 7.84 12.10 41.50
N ALA A 254 7.97 10.87 40.99
CA ALA A 254 8.77 9.83 41.65
C ALA A 254 10.25 10.21 41.81
N GLN A 255 10.83 10.90 40.81
CA GLN A 255 12.21 11.39 40.88
C GLN A 255 12.36 12.56 41.87
N ALA A 256 11.38 13.46 41.95
CA ALA A 256 11.39 14.55 42.92
C ALA A 256 11.33 14.00 44.35
N GLU A 257 10.47 13.01 44.63
CA GLU A 257 10.37 12.35 45.93
C GLU A 257 11.65 11.56 46.28
N ALA A 258 12.26 10.86 45.32
CA ALA A 258 13.52 10.17 45.52
C ALA A 258 14.67 11.14 45.86
N ARG A 259 14.69 12.33 45.25
CA ARG A 259 15.68 13.39 45.58
C ARG A 259 15.44 13.98 46.98
N GLN A 260 14.18 14.14 47.38
CA GLN A 260 13.84 14.63 48.72
C GLN A 260 14.20 13.61 49.80
N SER A 261 13.90 12.33 49.61
CA SER A 261 14.26 11.30 50.59
C SER A 261 15.78 11.11 50.69
N ALA A 262 16.51 11.19 49.57
CA ALA A 262 17.97 11.14 49.57
C ALA A 262 18.60 12.32 50.30
N THR A 263 18.09 13.54 50.11
CA THR A 263 18.58 14.73 50.83
C THR A 263 18.28 14.66 52.33
N GLN A 264 17.08 14.23 52.73
CA GLN A 264 16.75 14.01 54.14
C GLN A 264 17.65 12.96 54.81
N THR A 265 17.90 11.85 54.12
CA THR A 265 18.79 10.77 54.62
C THR A 265 20.22 11.28 54.81
N ARG A 266 20.73 12.08 53.86
CA ARG A 266 22.07 12.71 53.97
C ARG A 266 22.16 13.66 55.16
N LEU A 267 21.15 14.49 55.38
CA LEU A 267 21.11 15.38 56.54
C LEU A 267 21.10 14.60 57.86
N ALA A 268 20.33 13.51 57.94
CA ALA A 268 20.31 12.65 59.12
C ALA A 268 21.67 12.00 59.40
N LEU A 269 22.36 11.50 58.37
CA LEU A 269 23.71 10.94 58.49
C LEU A 269 24.73 12.00 58.92
N ALA A 270 24.65 13.21 58.36
CA ALA A 270 25.52 14.32 58.75
C ALA A 270 25.35 14.68 60.23
N TRP A 271 24.12 14.71 60.75
CA TRP A 271 23.86 14.90 62.18
C TRP A 271 24.41 13.79 63.07
N GLN A 272 24.29 12.53 62.65
CA GLN A 272 24.88 11.40 63.39
C GLN A 272 26.41 11.47 63.44
N LEU A 273 27.06 11.84 62.33
CA LEU A 273 28.50 12.01 62.25
C LEU A 273 28.99 13.19 63.10
N MET A 274 28.29 14.32 63.10
CA MET A 274 28.59 15.45 64.00
C MET A 274 28.46 15.05 65.47
N GLY A 275 27.45 14.25 65.83
CA GLY A 275 27.28 13.73 67.19
C GLY A 275 28.42 12.80 67.62
N VAL A 276 28.92 11.96 66.71
CA VAL A 276 30.08 11.08 66.94
C VAL A 276 31.37 11.91 67.05
N GLN A 277 31.54 12.94 66.22
CA GLN A 277 32.65 13.88 66.30
C GLN A 277 32.67 14.58 67.67
N GLY A 278 31.54 15.09 68.16
CA GLY A 278 31.44 15.70 69.49
C GLY A 278 31.84 14.76 70.64
N LYS A 279 31.50 13.47 70.54
CA LYS A 279 31.91 12.44 71.51
C LYS A 279 33.41 12.11 71.42
N LEU A 280 33.99 12.11 70.22
CA LEU A 280 35.44 11.91 70.00
C LEU A 280 36.27 13.10 70.50
N LEU A 281 35.77 14.33 70.32
CA LEU A 281 36.41 15.56 70.84
C LEU A 281 36.50 15.56 72.37
N ALA A 282 35.55 14.92 73.06
CA ALA A 282 35.57 14.77 74.51
C ALA A 282 36.49 13.64 75.00
N ALA A 283 36.96 12.74 74.12
CA ALA A 283 37.62 11.49 74.51
C ALA A 283 39.13 11.40 74.24
N ALA A 284 39.71 12.06 73.22
CA ALA A 284 41.19 12.19 73.03
C ALA A 284 41.56 12.97 71.72
N PRO A 285 42.82 13.46 71.56
CA PRO A 285 43.26 14.25 70.41
C PRO A 285 44.11 13.45 69.42
N ASP A 286 43.49 12.87 68.39
CA ASP A 286 44.20 12.49 67.16
C ASP A 286 43.78 13.43 66.02
N ASP A 287 44.61 14.45 65.73
CA ASP A 287 44.28 15.51 64.77
C ASP A 287 44.17 15.00 63.32
N ALA A 288 44.85 13.91 62.98
CA ALA A 288 44.76 13.26 61.67
C ALA A 288 43.37 12.62 61.43
N ALA A 289 42.76 12.04 62.46
CA ALA A 289 41.41 11.49 62.39
C ALA A 289 40.36 12.61 62.22
N ARG A 290 40.60 13.77 62.84
CA ARG A 290 39.72 14.95 62.76
C ARG A 290 39.68 15.56 61.36
N GLN A 291 40.84 15.68 60.69
CA GLN A 291 40.90 16.17 59.32
C GLN A 291 40.22 15.22 58.33
N ARG A 292 40.37 13.90 58.51
CA ARG A 292 39.76 12.91 57.61
C ARG A 292 38.24 12.86 57.75
N LEU A 293 37.72 13.04 58.97
CA LEU A 293 36.29 13.02 59.25
C LEU A 293 35.60 14.32 58.83
N SER A 294 36.26 15.48 59.00
CA SER A 294 35.77 16.76 58.47
C SER A 294 35.76 16.78 56.94
N ALA A 295 36.78 16.23 56.27
CA ALA A 295 36.80 16.08 54.82
C ALA A 295 35.65 15.18 54.31
N MET A 296 35.36 14.05 54.97
CA MET A 296 34.22 13.20 54.60
C MET A 296 32.87 13.90 54.80
N LEU A 297 32.74 14.75 55.82
CA LEU A 297 31.51 15.49 56.10
C LEU A 297 31.29 16.61 55.07
N ASP A 298 32.36 17.28 54.67
CA ASP A 298 32.35 18.29 53.60
C ASP A 298 32.05 17.66 52.24
N GLU A 299 32.56 16.45 51.96
CA GLU A 299 32.26 15.69 50.74
C GLU A 299 30.80 15.21 50.69
N LEU A 300 30.21 14.85 51.84
CA LEU A 300 28.80 14.45 51.97
C LEU A 300 27.85 15.65 51.82
N LEU A 301 28.26 16.85 52.27
CA LEU A 301 27.50 18.11 52.13
C LEU A 301 27.66 18.76 50.76
N ALA A 302 28.86 18.71 50.15
CA ALA A 302 29.18 19.33 48.86
C ALA A 302 28.48 18.65 47.67
N GLY A 303 27.88 17.47 47.87
CA GLY A 303 27.02 16.85 46.87
C GLY A 303 27.76 16.51 45.58
N ALA A 304 28.78 15.65 45.64
CA ALA A 304 29.39 15.14 44.42
C ALA A 304 28.40 14.25 43.63
N PRO A 305 28.19 14.47 42.32
CA PRO A 305 27.73 13.42 41.45
C PRO A 305 28.83 12.35 41.39
N ALA A 306 28.45 11.10 41.59
CA ALA A 306 29.36 9.96 41.45
C ALA A 306 30.06 10.03 40.09
N SER A 307 31.33 10.44 40.11
CA SER A 307 32.26 10.28 39.00
C SER A 307 33.12 9.08 39.35
N GLY A 308 32.67 7.90 38.94
CA GLY A 308 33.46 6.67 38.87
C GLY A 308 33.17 6.01 37.51
N PRO A 309 34.18 5.55 36.77
CA PRO A 309 34.08 5.26 35.34
C PRO A 309 33.19 4.03 35.09
N ALA A 310 32.03 4.24 34.49
CA ALA A 310 31.28 3.15 33.87
C ALA A 310 32.01 2.76 32.58
N ALA A 311 32.52 1.53 32.56
CA ALA A 311 33.02 0.84 31.38
C ALA A 311 32.00 0.89 30.22
N PRO A 312 32.45 0.91 28.96
CA PRO A 312 31.56 0.98 27.80
C PRO A 312 30.71 -0.29 27.68
N PRO A 313 29.39 -0.19 27.53
CA PRO A 313 28.56 -1.33 27.22
C PRO A 313 28.65 -1.67 25.74
N ASP A 314 28.77 -2.97 25.49
CA ASP A 314 28.75 -3.64 24.21
C ASP A 314 27.68 -3.13 23.24
N ALA A 315 28.11 -3.00 21.99
CA ALA A 315 27.27 -2.74 20.83
C ALA A 315 26.33 -3.92 20.54
N PRO A 316 25.04 -3.67 20.27
CA PRO A 316 24.20 -4.59 19.52
C PRO A 316 24.13 -4.15 18.04
N GLY A 317 24.82 -4.92 17.20
CA GLY A 317 24.39 -5.32 15.85
C GLY A 317 23.90 -4.24 14.88
N THR A 318 24.80 -3.70 14.08
CA THR A 318 24.49 -3.19 12.74
C THR A 318 24.21 -4.39 11.81
N PRO A 319 23.08 -4.46 11.09
CA PRO A 319 22.92 -5.45 10.03
C PRO A 319 23.75 -5.07 8.82
N ALA A 320 24.48 -6.07 8.34
CA ALA A 320 25.39 -6.03 7.20
C ALA A 320 24.71 -5.58 5.90
N ALA A 321 25.32 -4.62 5.22
CA ALA A 321 25.22 -4.45 3.78
C ALA A 321 26.35 -5.26 3.11
N PRO A 322 26.09 -6.02 2.03
CA PRO A 322 27.10 -6.85 1.38
C PRO A 322 27.91 -6.09 0.32
N GLY A 323 29.25 -6.23 0.43
CA GLY A 323 30.28 -6.39 -0.62
C GLY A 323 30.39 -5.38 -1.77
N THR A 324 31.43 -4.52 -1.81
CA THR A 324 32.78 -4.67 -2.45
C THR A 324 32.82 -4.50 -3.98
N PRO A 325 33.99 -4.22 -4.62
CA PRO A 325 35.14 -3.37 -4.28
C PRO A 325 35.63 -2.51 -5.48
N GLY A 326 36.60 -1.60 -5.29
CA GLY A 326 37.58 -1.31 -6.35
C GLY A 326 38.09 0.12 -6.53
N GLY A 327 39.22 0.43 -5.88
CA GLY A 327 40.41 0.99 -6.53
C GLY A 327 40.52 2.51 -6.82
N PRO A 328 41.76 3.05 -6.90
CA PRO A 328 42.07 4.45 -6.60
C PRO A 328 42.44 5.29 -7.85
N GLY A 329 42.40 6.62 -7.73
CA GLY A 329 43.06 7.50 -8.73
C GLY A 329 42.69 8.98 -8.67
N THR A 330 43.44 9.72 -7.85
CA THR A 330 44.03 11.07 -8.08
C THR A 330 43.24 12.28 -8.64
N PRO A 331 43.70 13.52 -8.35
CA PRO A 331 42.90 14.74 -8.33
C PRO A 331 43.08 15.63 -9.58
N GLY A 332 42.17 16.57 -9.82
CA GLY A 332 42.48 17.71 -10.68
C GLY A 332 41.31 18.54 -11.25
N VAL A 333 41.29 19.81 -10.83
CA VAL A 333 41.04 21.03 -11.63
C VAL A 333 39.58 21.51 -11.89
N ARG A 334 39.48 22.83 -11.63
CA ARG A 334 38.50 23.90 -11.93
C ARG A 334 37.61 23.72 -13.17
N ASP A 335 36.40 24.30 -13.12
CA ASP A 335 36.05 25.51 -13.89
C ASP A 335 34.69 26.14 -13.49
N GLU A 336 34.58 27.43 -13.77
CA GLU A 336 33.51 28.40 -13.49
C GLU A 336 32.11 28.01 -14.02
N PRO A 337 31.06 28.78 -13.66
CA PRO A 337 29.95 29.00 -14.57
C PRO A 337 29.88 30.48 -15.01
N GLY A 338 30.06 30.69 -16.31
CA GLY A 338 29.46 31.80 -17.02
C GLY A 338 28.15 31.34 -17.67
N ALA A 339 27.08 32.08 -17.40
CA ALA A 339 25.81 32.29 -18.14
C ALA A 339 24.63 32.38 -17.18
#